data_AF-A0A9X2P2F2-F1
#
_entry.id   AF-A0A9X2P2F2-F1
#
_cell.length_a   1.000
_cell.length_b   1.000
_cell.length_c   1.000
_cell.angle_alpha   90.00
_cell.angle_beta   90.00
_cell.angle_gamma   90.00
#
_symmetry.space_group_name_H-M   'P 1'
#
loop_
_entity.id
_entity.type
_entity.pdbx_description
1 polymer ?
#
loop_
_entity_poly.entity_id
_entity_poly.type
_entity_poly.pdbx_seq_one_letter_code
_entity_poly.pdbx_strand_id
1 'polypeptide(L)'
;MTKIVFQTLIAFGFLTVVASCDKTECKNTNTIFENYSPDAKEYKDEIVNQLAKVDKSKLTYWMDSYQEKNNSQYIHAHIQGDGLCAKIIITLKGMDKGIEGIIKNKGRGYSGAELEDLKFEIKQDSLTTEFVFQQISGIVD
;
A
#
# COMPACT_ATOMS: atom_id res chain seq x y z
N MET A 1 -55.30 -33.92 -27.76
CA MET A 1 -55.59 -32.60 -27.16
C MET A 1 -54.45 -32.25 -26.22
N THR A 2 -53.91 -31.07 -26.45
CA THR A 2 -52.70 -30.43 -25.92
C THR A 2 -52.73 -30.23 -24.40
N LYS A 3 -51.57 -30.34 -23.74
CA LYS A 3 -50.96 -29.25 -22.93
C LYS A 3 -49.59 -29.65 -22.37
N ILE A 4 -48.58 -28.96 -22.89
CA ILE A 4 -47.22 -28.84 -22.36
C ILE A 4 -47.30 -27.99 -21.09
N VAL A 5 -46.68 -28.40 -19.99
CA VAL A 5 -46.31 -27.48 -18.90
C VAL A 5 -44.89 -27.83 -18.43
N PHE A 6 -43.96 -27.01 -18.91
CA PHE A 6 -42.58 -26.84 -18.47
C PHE A 6 -42.55 -26.29 -17.04
N GLN A 7 -41.88 -26.94 -16.08
CA GLN A 7 -41.46 -26.28 -14.83
C GLN A 7 -40.05 -26.75 -14.41
N THR A 8 -39.08 -26.14 -15.09
CA THR A 8 -37.84 -25.52 -14.58
C THR A 8 -37.15 -26.09 -13.33
N LEU A 9 -35.94 -26.64 -13.55
CA LEU A 9 -34.86 -26.78 -12.57
C LEU A 9 -34.57 -25.41 -11.91
N ILE A 10 -34.67 -25.34 -10.58
CA ILE A 10 -34.16 -24.21 -9.80
C ILE A 10 -32.71 -24.53 -9.45
N ALA A 11 -31.78 -24.03 -10.26
CA ALA A 11 -30.37 -23.94 -9.90
C ALA A 11 -30.23 -22.86 -8.82
N PHE A 12 -29.89 -23.28 -7.60
CA PHE A 12 -29.61 -22.39 -6.48
C PHE A 12 -28.26 -21.72 -6.73
N GLY A 13 -28.29 -20.56 -7.39
CA GLY A 13 -27.12 -19.73 -7.65
C GLY A 13 -26.59 -19.16 -6.34
N PHE A 14 -25.46 -19.70 -5.89
CA PHE A 14 -24.66 -19.18 -4.80
C PHE A 14 -24.04 -17.86 -5.26
N LEU A 15 -24.72 -16.73 -5.04
CA LEU A 15 -24.19 -15.40 -5.33
C LEU A 15 -23.35 -14.97 -4.12
N THR A 16 -22.12 -15.48 -4.01
CA THR A 16 -21.11 -14.89 -3.11
C THR A 16 -20.64 -13.59 -3.76
N VAL A 17 -21.19 -12.48 -3.29
CA VAL A 17 -20.60 -11.16 -3.53
C VAL A 17 -19.27 -11.17 -2.78
N VAL A 18 -18.19 -11.47 -3.50
CA VAL A 18 -16.84 -11.11 -3.06
C VAL A 18 -16.76 -9.59 -3.22
N ALA A 19 -17.09 -8.87 -2.14
CA ALA A 19 -16.65 -7.50 -2.02
C ALA A 19 -15.12 -7.57 -1.91
N SER A 20 -14.43 -7.50 -3.05
CA SER A 20 -13.00 -7.23 -3.07
C SER A 20 -12.83 -5.88 -2.39
N CYS A 21 -12.09 -5.82 -1.29
CA CYS A 21 -11.62 -4.57 -0.71
C CYS A 21 -10.62 -3.95 -1.68
N ASP A 22 -11.12 -3.44 -2.82
CA ASP A 22 -10.28 -2.87 -3.85
C ASP A 22 -9.85 -1.48 -3.39
N LYS A 23 -8.53 -1.34 -3.18
CA LYS A 23 -7.85 -0.06 -3.09
C LYS A 23 -8.39 0.90 -4.16
N THR A 24 -8.87 2.08 -3.75
CA THR A 24 -9.36 3.11 -4.68
C THR A 24 -8.35 3.33 -5.81
N GLU A 25 -8.80 3.22 -7.06
CA GLU A 25 -7.95 3.50 -8.22
C GLU A 25 -7.40 4.93 -8.12
N CYS A 26 -6.08 5.02 -8.14
CA CYS A 26 -5.37 6.26 -7.88
C CYS A 26 -4.56 6.60 -9.12
N LYS A 27 -4.83 7.77 -9.70
CA LYS A 27 -4.15 8.26 -10.91
C LYS A 27 -3.11 9.31 -10.52
N ASN A 28 -1.84 8.93 -10.64
CA ASN A 28 -0.75 9.87 -10.51
C ASN A 28 -0.74 10.84 -11.71
N THR A 29 -0.51 12.13 -11.44
CA THR A 29 -0.31 13.19 -12.45
C THR A 29 1.04 13.90 -12.30
N ASN A 30 1.84 13.47 -11.32
CA ASN A 30 3.16 14.03 -11.04
C ASN A 30 4.20 13.35 -11.95
N THR A 31 4.79 14.16 -12.83
CA THR A 31 5.79 13.70 -13.81
C THR A 31 7.07 13.15 -13.17
N ILE A 32 7.42 13.56 -11.95
CA ILE A 32 8.58 12.99 -11.25
C ILE A 32 8.32 11.53 -10.90
N PHE A 33 7.14 11.21 -10.39
CA PHE A 33 6.77 9.84 -10.06
C PHE A 33 6.61 8.95 -11.31
N GLU A 34 6.39 9.54 -12.49
CA GLU A 34 6.35 8.82 -13.77
C GLU A 34 7.76 8.55 -14.35
N ASN A 35 8.68 9.50 -14.17
CA ASN A 35 10.00 9.47 -14.82
C ASN A 35 11.11 8.82 -13.98
N TYR A 36 10.90 8.70 -12.66
CA TYR A 36 11.91 8.18 -11.75
C TYR A 36 11.42 6.93 -11.02
N SER A 37 12.34 5.99 -10.76
CA SER A 37 12.05 4.83 -9.91
C SER A 37 11.79 5.26 -8.47
N PRO A 38 10.94 4.56 -7.70
CA PRO A 38 10.76 4.80 -6.25
C PRO A 38 12.05 4.77 -5.41
N ASP A 39 13.11 4.13 -5.90
CA ASP A 39 14.43 4.13 -5.25
C ASP A 39 15.26 5.40 -5.50
N ALA A 40 14.97 6.15 -6.56
CA ALA A 40 15.71 7.35 -6.95
C ALA A 40 15.53 8.49 -5.95
N LYS A 41 16.57 9.30 -5.76
CA LYS A 41 16.54 10.41 -4.80
C LYS A 41 15.48 11.44 -5.19
N GLU A 42 15.37 11.77 -6.47
CA GLU A 42 14.42 12.73 -7.02
C GLU A 42 12.98 12.33 -6.71
N TYR A 43 12.67 11.03 -6.86
CA TYR A 43 11.37 10.49 -6.51
C TYR A 43 11.08 10.63 -5.01
N LYS A 44 12.05 10.27 -4.16
CA LYS A 44 11.89 10.34 -2.70
C LYS A 44 11.81 11.78 -2.20
N ASP A 45 12.60 12.68 -2.75
CA ASP A 45 12.52 14.12 -2.48
C ASP A 45 11.14 14.67 -2.86
N GLU A 46 10.58 14.22 -3.98
CA GLU A 46 9.24 14.63 -4.36
C GLU A 46 8.17 14.09 -3.42
N ILE A 47 8.30 12.88 -2.87
CA ILE A 47 7.42 12.43 -1.78
C ILE A 47 7.51 13.41 -0.60
N VAL A 48 8.71 13.81 -0.17
CA VAL A 48 8.88 14.77 0.94
C VAL A 48 8.19 16.10 0.63
N ASN A 49 8.37 16.62 -0.60
CA ASN A 49 7.73 17.85 -1.05
C ASN A 49 6.20 17.77 -1.05
N GLN A 50 5.63 16.63 -1.46
CA GLN A 50 4.19 16.42 -1.46
C GLN A 50 3.65 16.26 -0.04
N LEU A 51 4.35 15.52 0.83
CA LEU A 51 4.00 15.35 2.25
C LEU A 51 3.97 16.67 3.05
N ALA A 52 4.65 17.71 2.57
CA ALA A 52 4.60 19.05 3.16
C ALA A 52 3.36 19.86 2.75
N LYS A 53 2.65 19.43 1.69
CA LYS A 53 1.52 20.16 1.09
C LYS A 53 0.17 19.50 1.37
N VAL A 54 0.16 18.17 1.54
CA VAL A 54 -1.06 17.39 1.75
C VAL A 54 -1.48 17.33 3.22
N ASP A 55 -2.77 17.12 3.44
CA ASP A 55 -3.32 16.74 4.72
C ASP A 55 -2.99 15.28 5.02
N LYS A 56 -2.03 15.08 5.92
CA LYS A 56 -1.55 13.75 6.32
C LYS A 56 -2.64 12.87 6.94
N SER A 57 -3.70 13.45 7.50
CA SER A 57 -4.82 12.69 8.08
C SER A 57 -5.70 12.01 7.03
N LYS A 58 -5.57 12.40 5.77
CA LYS A 58 -6.28 11.79 4.62
C LYS A 58 -5.43 10.78 3.86
N LEU A 59 -4.20 10.52 4.31
CA LEU A 59 -3.30 9.59 3.65
C LEU A 59 -3.56 8.17 4.14
N THR A 60 -3.70 7.26 3.19
CA THR A 60 -3.79 5.82 3.42
C THR A 60 -2.55 5.14 2.84
N TYR A 61 -2.10 4.11 3.54
CA TYR A 61 -0.91 3.34 3.19
C TYR A 61 -1.29 1.89 2.94
N TRP A 62 -1.11 1.41 1.71
CA TRP A 62 -1.46 0.05 1.33
C TRP A 62 -0.21 -0.77 1.09
N MET A 63 -0.05 -1.86 1.82
CA MET A 63 1.05 -2.79 1.66
C MET A 63 1.09 -3.35 0.24
N ASP A 64 2.25 -3.27 -0.41
CA ASP A 64 2.48 -3.80 -1.76
C ASP A 64 3.36 -5.04 -1.67
N SER A 65 4.57 -4.89 -1.13
CA SER A 65 5.55 -5.97 -1.06
C SER A 65 6.57 -5.77 0.05
N TYR A 66 7.22 -6.87 0.44
CA TYR A 66 8.36 -6.88 1.35
C TYR A 66 9.61 -7.30 0.58
N GLN A 67 10.71 -6.58 0.79
CA GLN A 67 11.98 -6.84 0.10
C GLN A 67 13.15 -6.92 1.08
N GLU A 68 14.07 -7.84 0.85
CA GLU A 68 15.36 -7.92 1.54
C GLU A 68 16.48 -7.71 0.53
N LYS A 69 17.39 -6.76 0.78
CA LYS A 69 18.54 -6.47 -0.08
C LYS A 69 19.70 -5.94 0.76
N ASN A 70 20.90 -6.50 0.56
CA ASN A 70 22.12 -6.08 1.25
C ASN A 70 21.98 -6.03 2.79
N ASN A 71 21.34 -7.05 3.38
CA ASN A 71 21.03 -7.12 4.81
C ASN A 71 20.11 -6.02 5.34
N SER A 72 19.44 -5.28 4.46
CA SER A 72 18.38 -4.33 4.81
C SER A 72 17.02 -4.88 4.41
N GLN A 73 16.01 -4.55 5.20
CA GLN A 73 14.62 -4.97 4.99
C GLN A 73 13.78 -3.74 4.66
N TYR A 74 12.87 -3.90 3.71
CA TYR A 74 12.06 -2.82 3.17
C TYR A 74 10.60 -3.24 3.07
N ILE A 75 9.71 -2.30 3.42
CA ILE A 75 8.30 -2.36 3.08
C ILE A 75 8.05 -1.42 1.92
N HIS A 76 7.48 -1.95 0.84
CA HIS A 76 6.94 -1.16 -0.25
C HIS A 76 5.46 -1.00 0.01
N ALA A 77 4.99 0.24 0.01
CA ALA A 77 3.58 0.56 0.19
C ALA A 77 3.13 1.60 -0.85
N HIS A 78 1.86 1.61 -1.18
CA HIS A 78 1.24 2.73 -1.87
C HIS A 78 0.84 3.79 -0.86
N ILE A 79 1.21 5.05 -1.11
CA ILE A 79 0.75 6.21 -0.37
C ILE A 79 -0.28 6.96 -1.21
N GLN A 80 -1.50 7.09 -0.69
CA GLN A 80 -2.64 7.60 -1.44
C GLN A 80 -3.49 8.54 -0.60
N GLY A 81 -4.01 9.61 -1.19
CA GLY A 81 -4.93 10.52 -0.52
C GLY A 81 -4.56 11.98 -0.72
N ASP A 82 -5.56 12.87 -0.64
CA ASP A 82 -5.38 14.33 -0.78
C ASP A 82 -4.59 14.74 -2.04
N GLY A 83 -4.76 14.00 -3.15
CA GLY A 83 -4.06 14.22 -4.42
C GLY A 83 -2.68 13.56 -4.53
N LEU A 84 -2.12 13.01 -3.45
CA LEU A 84 -0.90 12.20 -3.50
C LEU A 84 -1.21 10.77 -3.96
N CYS A 85 -0.41 10.28 -4.89
CA CYS A 85 -0.52 8.95 -5.46
C CYS A 85 0.86 8.40 -5.83
N ALA A 86 1.50 7.65 -4.93
CA ALA A 86 2.86 7.17 -5.15
C ALA A 86 3.09 5.79 -4.52
N LYS A 87 4.21 5.15 -4.87
CA LYS A 87 4.82 4.08 -4.08
C LYS A 87 5.88 4.67 -3.15
N ILE A 88 5.87 4.31 -1.87
CA ILE A 88 6.89 4.65 -0.88
C ILE A 88 7.65 3.39 -0.48
N ILE A 89 8.96 3.52 -0.27
CA ILE A 89 9.85 2.44 0.22
C ILE A 89 10.31 2.83 1.62
N ILE A 90 9.94 2.02 2.61
CA ILE A 90 10.21 2.26 4.02
C ILE A 90 11.27 1.26 4.50
N THR A 91 12.38 1.77 5.02
CA THR A 91 13.46 0.96 5.61
C THR A 91 13.07 0.53 7.03
N LEU A 92 13.30 -0.75 7.33
CA LEU A 92 13.20 -1.30 8.68
C LEU A 92 14.59 -1.30 9.34
N LYS A 93 14.70 -0.76 10.56
CA LYS A 93 15.98 -0.64 11.30
C LYS A 93 15.98 -1.36 12.65
N GLY A 94 15.03 -2.28 12.87
CA GLY A 94 14.83 -2.94 14.15
C GLY A 94 14.05 -2.05 15.12
N MET A 95 13.18 -2.67 15.92
CA MET A 95 12.02 -2.04 16.61
C MET A 95 10.75 -1.94 15.76
N ASP A 96 10.50 -2.94 14.91
CA ASP A 96 9.40 -2.98 13.95
C ASP A 96 8.08 -3.49 14.57
N LYS A 97 7.67 -2.87 15.69
CA LYS A 97 6.44 -3.25 16.41
C LYS A 97 5.20 -3.03 15.55
N GLY A 98 4.29 -4.00 15.56
CA GLY A 98 3.04 -3.98 14.81
C GLY A 98 3.14 -4.67 13.43
N ILE A 99 4.35 -4.84 12.89
CA ILE A 99 4.58 -5.49 11.59
C ILE A 99 5.33 -6.82 11.70
N GLU A 100 5.38 -7.42 12.89
CA GLU A 100 6.07 -8.70 13.13
C GLU A 100 5.55 -9.81 12.20
N GLY A 101 4.24 -9.80 11.93
CA GLY A 101 3.60 -10.72 11.00
C GLY A 101 4.09 -10.53 9.55
N ILE A 102 4.25 -9.29 9.11
CA ILE A 102 4.79 -8.95 7.78
C ILE A 102 6.22 -9.48 7.66
N ILE A 103 7.07 -9.19 8.65
CA ILE A 103 8.48 -9.62 8.66
C ILE A 103 8.58 -11.14 8.67
N LYS A 104 7.87 -11.81 9.60
CA LYS A 104 7.88 -13.27 9.76
C LYS A 104 7.47 -13.99 8.47
N ASN A 105 6.47 -13.45 7.76
CA ASN A 105 5.95 -14.06 6.55
C ASN A 105 6.59 -13.53 5.26
N LYS A 106 7.56 -12.60 5.37
CA LYS A 106 8.19 -11.90 4.24
C LYS A 106 7.15 -11.25 3.32
N GLY A 107 6.16 -10.58 3.91
CA GLY A 107 5.06 -9.90 3.23
C GLY A 107 3.97 -10.80 2.62
N ARG A 108 4.10 -12.14 2.69
CA ARG A 108 3.08 -13.05 2.15
C ARG A 108 1.78 -12.95 2.95
N GLY A 109 0.67 -12.77 2.24
CA GLY A 109 -0.66 -12.63 2.84
C GLY A 109 -0.98 -11.22 3.37
N TYR A 110 -0.14 -10.23 3.07
CA TYR A 110 -0.37 -8.83 3.46
C TYR A 110 -0.45 -7.87 2.27
N SER A 111 -0.29 -8.35 1.04
CA SER A 111 -0.41 -7.50 -0.15
C SER A 111 -1.85 -7.02 -0.28
N GLY A 112 -2.04 -5.70 -0.38
CA GLY A 112 -3.35 -5.07 -0.37
C GLY A 112 -3.84 -4.65 1.03
N ALA A 113 -3.19 -5.08 2.11
CA ALA A 113 -3.58 -4.69 3.46
C ALA A 113 -3.26 -3.22 3.75
N GLU A 114 -4.15 -2.52 4.45
CA GLU A 114 -3.90 -1.18 4.98
C GLU A 114 -2.95 -1.23 6.18
N LEU A 115 -1.98 -0.32 6.19
CA LEU A 115 -1.07 -0.06 7.32
C LEU A 115 -1.59 1.17 8.07
N GLU A 116 -2.47 0.95 9.05
CA GLU A 116 -3.16 2.03 9.77
C GLU A 116 -2.16 2.89 10.58
N ASP A 117 -2.37 4.21 10.52
CA ASP A 117 -1.54 5.23 11.17
C ASP A 117 -0.03 5.01 11.01
N LEU A 118 0.41 4.61 9.81
CA LEU A 118 1.82 4.38 9.52
C LEU A 118 2.67 5.63 9.81
N LYS A 119 3.58 5.49 10.79
CA LYS A 119 4.55 6.51 11.17
C LYS A 119 5.93 6.11 10.71
N PHE A 120 6.64 7.08 10.16
CA PHE A 120 8.03 6.95 9.75
C PHE A 120 8.79 8.27 9.98
N GLU A 121 10.09 8.15 10.16
CA GLU A 121 11.03 9.27 10.19
C GLU A 121 11.53 9.53 8.76
N ILE A 122 11.67 10.81 8.39
CA ILE A 122 12.29 11.21 7.12
C ILE A 122 13.73 11.61 7.40
N LYS A 123 14.69 10.88 6.83
CA LYS A 123 16.12 11.23 6.85
C LYS A 123 16.50 11.71 5.47
N GLN A 124 16.73 13.02 5.34
CA GLN A 124 17.04 13.66 4.06
C GLN A 124 18.32 14.48 4.19
N ASP A 125 19.23 14.29 3.24
CA ASP A 125 20.44 15.09 3.07
C ASP A 125 20.67 15.41 1.58
N SER A 126 21.85 15.93 1.25
CA SER A 126 22.20 16.31 -0.13
C SER A 126 22.37 15.12 -1.08
N LEU A 127 22.57 13.90 -0.57
CA LEU A 127 22.86 12.70 -1.34
C LEU A 127 21.73 11.67 -1.29
N THR A 128 21.01 11.59 -0.17
CA THR A 128 20.04 10.53 0.09
C THR A 128 18.78 11.04 0.75
N THR A 129 17.69 10.29 0.52
CA THR A 129 16.41 10.47 1.20
C THR A 129 15.91 9.09 1.58
N GLU A 130 15.57 8.90 2.85
CA GLU A 130 15.16 7.63 3.42
C GLU A 130 13.96 7.81 4.34
N PHE A 131 13.01 6.88 4.24
CA PHE A 131 11.85 6.78 5.13
C PHE A 131 12.11 5.61 6.07
N VAL A 132 12.23 5.87 7.37
CA VAL A 132 12.57 4.85 8.37
C VAL A 132 11.31 4.52 9.18
N PHE A 133 10.91 3.25 9.19
CA PHE A 133 9.73 2.79 9.92
C PHE A 133 9.82 3.15 11.41
N GLN A 134 8.68 3.51 12.00
CA GLN A 134 8.56 3.73 13.44
C GLN A 134 7.50 2.80 14.04
N GLN A 135 6.27 2.87 13.56
CA GLN A 135 5.15 2.06 14.06
C GLN A 135 3.93 2.17 13.14
N ILE A 136 2.98 1.25 13.33
CA ILE A 136 1.59 1.32 12.86
C ILE A 136 0.65 1.12 14.05
N SER A 137 -0.60 1.53 13.93
CA SER A 137 -1.64 1.23 14.92
C SER A 137 -2.30 -0.13 14.67
N GLY A 138 -2.37 -0.57 13.41
CA GLY A 138 -3.03 -1.80 13.00
C GLY A 138 -2.76 -2.20 11.55
N ILE A 139 -3.20 -3.41 11.21
CA ILE A 139 -3.22 -3.92 9.83
C ILE A 139 -4.66 -4.35 9.55
N VAL A 140 -5.24 -3.84 8.46
CA VAL A 140 -6.61 -4.17 8.02
C VAL A 140 -6.55 -4.77 6.61
N ASP A 141 -7.23 -5.89 6.38
CA ASP A 141 -7.33 -6.63 5.11
C ASP A 141 -8.80 -6.89 4.77
#